data_AF-A0A3C0T5F5-F1
#
_entry.id   AF-A0A3C0T5F5-F1
#
_cell.length_a   1.000
_cell.length_b   1.000
_cell.length_c   1.000
_cell.angle_alpha   90.00
_cell.angle_beta   90.00
_cell.angle_gamma   90.00
#
_symmetry.space_group_name_H-M   'P 1'
#
loop_
_entity.id
_entity.type
_entity.pdbx_description
1 polymer ?
#
loop_
_entity_poly.entity_id
_entity_poly.type
_entity_poly.pdbx_seq_one_letter_code
_entity_poly.pdbx_strand_id
1 'polypeptide(L)'
;ASAREELEGRLKQLDDDYYFVAECNRGGEFFDDEKIARIKEIASIKWTRTLDDRAGVSDDELKRLNLTPAKELPAEETLLADRADHLFEHDVIPYAADPENRCGFRMDAPANKFNKGEIYNLCIQRGTLTDEERFKINDHIVQTIVMLESLPFPRHLERVPEIAGGHHEMMNGNGYPKRLMGAEMSVPARIMAIADVFEALTAADRPYKAPKTLSDSIKIMFFMVKDEHLDSELFRLFLESGVYKEYAETYLLETQIDNVNIADYL
;
A
#
# COMPACT_ATOMS: atom_id res chain seq x y z
N ALA A 1 -24.44 -16.39 42.19
CA ALA A 1 -24.77 -16.95 40.87
C ALA A 1 -24.68 -15.86 39.80
N SER A 2 -25.49 -14.81 39.88
CA SER A 2 -25.54 -13.71 38.88
C SER A 2 -24.19 -13.03 38.54
N ALA A 3 -23.38 -12.61 39.52
CA ALA A 3 -22.09 -11.94 39.21
C ALA A 3 -21.05 -12.84 38.53
N ARG A 4 -21.11 -14.15 38.75
CA ARG A 4 -20.20 -15.11 38.11
C ARG A 4 -20.62 -15.38 36.67
N GLU A 5 -21.91 -15.50 36.44
CA GLU A 5 -22.50 -15.67 35.11
C GLU A 5 -22.26 -14.41 34.24
N GLU A 6 -22.38 -13.22 34.84
CA GLU A 6 -22.04 -11.95 34.18
C GLU A 6 -20.55 -11.88 33.81
N LEU A 7 -19.65 -12.28 34.71
CA LEU A 7 -18.22 -12.35 34.44
C LEU A 7 -17.89 -13.33 33.31
N GLU A 8 -18.45 -14.55 33.36
CA GLU A 8 -18.25 -15.58 32.34
C GLU A 8 -18.78 -15.11 30.97
N GLY A 9 -19.93 -14.43 30.94
CA GLY A 9 -20.47 -13.81 29.73
C GLY A 9 -19.56 -12.70 29.19
N ARG A 10 -18.99 -11.86 30.07
CA ARG A 10 -18.08 -10.78 29.65
C ARG A 10 -16.76 -11.31 29.09
N LEU A 11 -16.18 -12.34 29.71
CA LEU A 11 -14.96 -12.98 29.22
C LEU A 11 -15.16 -13.58 27.83
N LYS A 12 -16.27 -14.29 27.62
CA LYS A 12 -16.62 -14.83 26.31
C LYS A 12 -16.74 -13.73 25.24
N GLN A 13 -17.39 -12.62 25.57
CA GLN A 13 -17.50 -11.49 24.66
C GLN A 13 -16.12 -10.91 24.28
N LEU A 14 -15.19 -10.81 25.24
CA LEU A 14 -13.84 -10.32 24.98
C LEU A 14 -13.03 -11.27 24.10
N ASP A 15 -13.19 -12.59 24.28
CA ASP A 15 -12.58 -13.59 23.40
C ASP A 15 -13.12 -13.45 21.96
N ASP A 16 -14.44 -13.32 21.81
CA ASP A 16 -15.09 -13.11 20.51
C ASP A 16 -14.61 -11.80 19.85
N ASP A 17 -14.50 -10.71 20.62
CA ASP A 17 -13.99 -9.41 20.16
C ASP A 17 -12.53 -9.50 19.72
N TYR A 18 -11.68 -10.23 20.46
CA TYR A 18 -10.28 -10.44 20.10
C TYR A 18 -10.14 -11.17 18.76
N TYR A 19 -10.85 -12.29 18.58
CA TYR A 19 -10.76 -13.05 17.33
C TYR A 19 -11.32 -12.27 16.14
N PHE A 20 -12.36 -11.45 16.37
CA PHE A 20 -12.87 -10.54 15.35
C PHE A 20 -11.81 -9.51 14.93
N VAL A 21 -11.15 -8.83 15.88
CA VAL A 21 -10.06 -7.88 15.57
C VAL A 21 -8.88 -8.57 14.88
N ALA A 22 -8.51 -9.77 15.33
CA ALA A 22 -7.42 -10.54 14.73
C ALA A 22 -7.72 -10.94 13.28
N GLU A 23 -8.97 -11.28 12.95
CA GLU A 23 -9.41 -11.52 11.58
C GLU A 23 -9.32 -10.24 10.73
N CYS A 24 -9.81 -9.11 11.25
CA CYS A 24 -9.73 -7.81 10.58
C CYS A 24 -8.28 -7.43 10.24
N ASN A 25 -7.34 -7.68 11.15
CA ASN A 25 -5.94 -7.32 10.99
C ASN A 25 -5.18 -8.15 9.91
N ARG A 26 -5.74 -9.26 9.42
CA ARG A 26 -5.11 -10.01 8.32
C ARG A 26 -5.18 -9.28 6.98
N GLY A 27 -6.10 -8.32 6.86
CA GLY A 27 -6.37 -7.62 5.62
C GLY A 27 -7.17 -8.46 4.62
N GLY A 28 -7.93 -7.78 3.78
CA GLY A 28 -8.73 -8.37 2.71
C GLY A 28 -8.93 -7.37 1.57
N GLU A 29 -9.59 -7.80 0.49
CA GLU A 29 -9.85 -6.91 -0.65
C GLU A 29 -10.86 -5.80 -0.30
N PHE A 30 -11.81 -6.09 0.59
CA PHE A 30 -12.86 -5.16 1.00
C PHE A 30 -13.20 -5.30 2.47
N PHE A 31 -13.30 -4.16 3.15
CA PHE A 31 -13.71 -4.03 4.55
C PHE A 31 -14.97 -3.16 4.62
N ASP A 32 -16.08 -3.78 5.00
CA ASP A 32 -17.40 -3.18 4.95
C ASP A 32 -17.72 -2.29 6.18
N ASP A 33 -18.79 -1.50 6.04
CA ASP A 33 -19.21 -0.53 7.06
C ASP A 33 -19.70 -1.21 8.35
N GLU A 34 -20.20 -2.45 8.28
CA GLU A 34 -20.63 -3.21 9.46
C GLU A 34 -19.44 -3.61 10.32
N LYS A 35 -18.34 -4.06 9.69
CA LYS A 35 -17.10 -4.34 10.40
C LYS A 35 -16.48 -3.09 11.00
N ILE A 36 -16.52 -1.96 10.29
CA ILE A 36 -16.06 -0.67 10.83
C ILE A 36 -16.88 -0.28 12.06
N ALA A 37 -18.20 -0.40 11.99
CA ALA A 37 -19.08 -0.12 13.12
C ALA A 37 -18.75 -1.04 14.31
N ARG A 38 -18.50 -2.33 14.06
CA ARG A 38 -18.13 -3.29 15.09
C ARG A 38 -16.77 -2.98 15.74
N ILE A 39 -15.75 -2.61 14.96
CA ILE A 39 -14.46 -2.16 15.50
C ILE A 39 -14.63 -0.92 16.38
N LYS A 40 -15.46 0.05 15.97
CA LYS A 40 -15.73 1.25 16.77
C LYS A 40 -16.46 0.95 18.07
N GLU A 41 -17.36 -0.03 18.06
CA GLU A 41 -18.02 -0.53 19.28
C GLU A 41 -17.00 -1.15 20.24
N ILE A 42 -16.15 -2.06 19.74
CA ILE A 42 -15.08 -2.68 20.52
C ILE A 42 -14.11 -1.63 21.06
N ALA A 43 -13.71 -0.67 20.22
CA ALA A 43 -12.82 0.42 20.61
C ALA A 43 -13.39 1.22 21.79
N SER A 44 -14.70 1.45 21.82
CA SER A 44 -15.38 2.23 22.87
C SER A 44 -15.44 1.54 24.24
N ILE A 45 -15.11 0.24 24.32
CA ILE A 45 -15.01 -0.49 25.58
C ILE A 45 -14.03 0.23 26.50
N LYS A 46 -14.46 0.52 27.72
CA LYS A 46 -13.63 1.19 28.73
C LYS A 46 -12.91 0.18 29.62
N TRP A 47 -11.67 0.50 29.97
CA TRP A 47 -10.89 -0.22 30.96
C TRP A 47 -10.12 0.75 31.86
N THR A 48 -9.72 0.26 33.04
CA THR A 48 -9.01 1.06 34.04
C THR A 48 -7.53 0.71 34.03
N ARG A 49 -6.71 1.66 33.58
CA ARG A 49 -5.26 1.55 33.65
C ARG A 49 -4.78 1.95 35.03
N THR A 50 -3.96 1.10 35.64
CA THR A 50 -3.35 1.30 36.96
C THR A 50 -1.83 1.48 36.91
N LEU A 51 -1.24 1.28 35.73
CA LEU A 51 0.20 1.38 35.49
C LEU A 51 0.50 2.59 34.60
N ASP A 52 1.62 3.25 34.87
CA ASP A 52 2.09 4.36 34.05
C ASP A 52 2.52 3.86 32.66
N ASP A 53 1.95 4.48 31.62
CA ASP A 53 2.21 4.23 30.21
C ASP A 53 3.50 4.93 29.73
N ARG A 54 4.12 5.76 30.58
CA ARG A 54 5.38 6.47 30.32
C ARG A 54 6.57 5.85 31.05
N ALA A 55 6.36 4.91 31.96
CA ALA A 55 7.44 4.31 32.72
C ALA A 55 8.27 3.35 31.85
N GLY A 56 9.58 3.61 31.74
CA GLY A 56 10.54 2.71 31.06
C GLY A 56 10.59 2.82 29.54
N VAL A 57 9.90 3.79 28.95
CA VAL A 57 10.01 4.10 27.52
C VAL A 57 11.30 4.89 27.21
N SER A 58 11.74 4.89 25.95
CA SER A 58 12.91 5.67 25.52
C SER A 58 12.63 7.17 25.53
N ASP A 59 13.68 8.00 25.52
CA ASP A 59 13.53 9.47 25.51
C ASP A 59 12.71 9.97 24.30
N ASP A 60 12.87 9.34 23.14
CA ASP A 60 12.13 9.74 21.93
C ASP A 60 10.66 9.31 22.00
N GLU A 61 10.35 8.17 22.61
CA GLU A 61 8.97 7.77 22.87
C GLU A 61 8.32 8.65 23.93
N LEU A 62 9.06 9.01 24.99
CA LEU A 62 8.56 9.89 26.04
C LEU A 62 8.24 11.29 25.50
N LYS A 63 9.07 11.85 24.60
CA LYS A 63 8.77 13.11 23.90
C LYS A 63 7.43 13.04 23.16
N ARG A 64 7.14 11.93 22.46
CA ARG A 64 5.85 11.71 21.78
C ARG A 64 4.69 11.62 22.76
N LEU A 65 4.82 10.80 23.80
CA LEU A 65 3.77 10.66 24.83
C LEU A 65 3.48 11.98 25.56
N ASN A 66 4.47 12.87 25.66
CA ASN A 66 4.32 14.20 26.26
C ASN A 66 3.58 15.22 25.39
N LEU A 67 3.20 14.86 24.15
CA LEU A 67 2.24 15.65 23.36
C LEU A 67 0.87 15.72 24.04
N THR A 68 0.55 14.74 24.90
CA THR A 68 -0.65 14.74 25.72
C THR A 68 -0.29 14.74 27.22
N PRO A 69 -1.05 15.45 28.07
CA PRO A 69 -0.83 15.41 29.51
C PRO A 69 -0.95 14.00 30.08
N ALA A 70 -0.06 13.64 31.01
CA ALA A 70 -0.19 12.40 31.76
C ALA A 70 -1.49 12.40 32.58
N LYS A 71 -2.18 11.26 32.57
CA LYS A 71 -3.38 11.06 33.37
C LYS A 71 -3.01 10.63 34.79
N GLU A 72 -3.77 11.10 35.77
CA GLU A 72 -3.66 10.59 37.14
C GLU A 72 -4.16 9.14 37.20
N LEU A 73 -3.40 8.27 37.86
CA LEU A 73 -3.73 6.86 38.02
C LEU A 73 -4.57 6.63 39.30
N PRO A 74 -5.58 5.74 39.25
CA PRO A 74 -6.02 4.96 38.11
C PRO A 74 -6.79 5.81 37.08
N ALA A 75 -6.57 5.55 35.79
CA ALA A 75 -7.18 6.28 34.69
C ALA A 75 -8.14 5.40 33.88
N GLU A 76 -9.31 5.93 33.52
CA GLU A 76 -10.21 5.26 32.58
C GLU A 76 -9.82 5.59 31.13
N GLU A 77 -9.74 4.55 30.30
CA GLU A 77 -9.31 4.63 28.90
C GLU A 77 -10.18 3.74 28.02
N THR A 78 -10.26 4.07 26.74
CA THR A 78 -10.88 3.20 25.74
C THR A 78 -9.93 2.08 25.36
N LEU A 79 -10.48 0.95 24.90
CA LEU A 79 -9.72 -0.24 24.56
C LEU A 79 -8.81 0.00 23.35
N LEU A 80 -9.33 0.75 22.37
CA LEU A 80 -8.56 1.25 21.23
C LEU A 80 -8.77 2.76 21.11
N ALA A 81 -7.77 3.46 20.60
CA ALA A 81 -7.81 4.90 20.38
C ALA A 81 -6.88 5.35 19.25
N ASP A 82 -7.29 6.40 18.54
CA ASP A 82 -6.38 7.17 17.69
C ASP A 82 -5.87 8.36 18.52
N ARG A 83 -4.59 8.33 18.91
CA ARG A 83 -4.00 9.33 19.81
C ARG A 83 -3.03 10.26 19.09
N ALA A 84 -2.76 11.42 19.67
CA ALA A 84 -1.79 12.37 19.11
C ALA A 84 -0.37 11.79 19.06
N ASP A 85 0.02 10.94 20.03
CA ASP A 85 1.31 10.23 20.05
C ASP A 85 1.43 9.15 18.96
N HIS A 86 0.34 8.79 18.29
CA HIS A 86 0.35 7.87 17.15
C HIS A 86 0.71 8.53 15.83
N LEU A 87 0.73 9.87 15.79
CA LEU A 87 1.06 10.64 14.58
C LEU A 87 2.56 10.91 14.55
N PHE A 88 3.20 10.50 13.46
CA PHE A 88 4.63 10.71 13.23
C PHE A 88 4.80 11.81 12.19
N GLU A 89 5.44 12.91 12.56
CA GLU A 89 5.72 14.02 11.65
C GLU A 89 6.79 13.65 10.61
N HIS A 90 6.83 14.39 9.51
CA HIS A 90 7.88 14.25 8.49
C HIS A 90 9.19 14.85 8.99
N ASP A 91 10.30 14.11 8.86
CA ASP A 91 11.64 14.61 9.24
C ASP A 91 12.12 15.72 8.30
N VAL A 92 11.71 15.66 7.04
CA VAL A 92 12.00 16.62 5.97
C VAL A 92 10.78 16.76 5.08
N ILE A 93 10.65 17.89 4.39
CA ILE A 93 9.59 18.08 3.40
C ILE A 93 9.77 17.02 2.29
N PRO A 94 8.78 16.16 2.02
CA PRO A 94 8.87 15.21 0.91
C PRO A 94 9.05 15.94 -0.42
N TYR A 95 9.86 15.42 -1.34
CA TYR A 95 10.09 16.06 -2.64
C TYR A 95 8.80 16.32 -3.43
N ALA A 96 7.80 15.44 -3.30
CA ALA A 96 6.50 15.63 -3.94
C ALA A 96 5.69 16.81 -3.37
N ALA A 97 6.02 17.28 -2.17
CA ALA A 97 5.44 18.44 -1.50
C ALA A 97 6.38 19.65 -1.46
N ASP A 98 7.54 19.57 -2.11
CA ASP A 98 8.49 20.68 -2.20
C ASP A 98 7.84 21.84 -2.95
N PRO A 99 7.75 23.06 -2.36
CA PRO A 99 7.20 24.24 -3.04
C PRO A 99 7.87 24.59 -4.37
N GLU A 100 9.14 24.27 -4.55
CA GLU A 100 9.84 24.49 -5.82
C GLU A 100 9.43 23.49 -6.90
N ASN A 101 9.00 22.29 -6.50
CA ASN A 101 8.52 21.18 -7.34
C ASN A 101 9.27 21.04 -8.69
N ARG A 102 10.61 21.02 -8.64
CA ARG A 102 11.47 21.09 -9.84
C ARG A 102 11.20 19.97 -10.85
N CYS A 103 10.81 18.80 -10.37
CA CYS A 103 10.56 17.62 -11.20
C CYS A 103 9.09 17.51 -11.66
N GLY A 104 8.19 18.39 -11.18
CA GLY A 104 6.78 18.41 -11.58
C GLY A 104 5.93 17.27 -11.01
N PHE A 105 6.18 16.85 -9.78
CA PHE A 105 5.40 15.84 -9.09
C PHE A 105 3.98 16.33 -8.78
N ARG A 106 3.01 15.41 -8.86
CA ARG A 106 1.58 15.63 -8.61
C ARG A 106 1.04 14.57 -7.65
N MET A 107 1.76 14.31 -6.57
CA MET A 107 1.31 13.42 -5.50
C MET A 107 0.87 14.23 -4.30
N ASP A 108 -0.22 13.81 -3.67
CA ASP A 108 -0.72 14.43 -2.46
C ASP A 108 0.06 13.85 -1.27
N ALA A 109 0.95 14.66 -0.69
CA ALA A 109 1.70 14.26 0.50
C ALA A 109 0.80 14.37 1.74
N PRO A 110 0.62 13.29 2.52
CA PRO A 110 -0.12 13.35 3.78
C PRO A 110 0.55 14.28 4.79
N ALA A 111 -0.26 14.84 5.69
CA ALA A 111 0.24 15.77 6.72
C ALA A 111 1.28 15.12 7.65
N ASN A 112 1.12 13.83 7.93
CA ASN A 112 2.01 13.04 8.76
C ASN A 112 2.81 12.06 7.90
N LYS A 113 3.99 11.67 8.36
CA LYS A 113 4.82 10.61 7.77
C LYS A 113 4.20 9.24 7.98
N PHE A 114 3.66 8.99 9.17
CA PHE A 114 2.90 7.80 9.50
C PHE A 114 1.79 8.15 10.49
N ASN A 115 0.66 7.47 10.36
CA ASN A 115 -0.42 7.49 11.34
C ASN A 115 -0.61 6.08 11.89
N LYS A 116 -0.21 5.86 13.15
CA LYS A 116 -0.34 4.57 13.84
C LYS A 116 -1.61 4.46 14.69
N GLY A 117 -2.62 5.28 14.39
CA GLY A 117 -3.91 5.23 15.08
C GLY A 117 -4.53 3.84 14.99
N GLU A 118 -4.90 3.27 16.13
CA GLU A 118 -5.34 1.88 16.22
C GLU A 118 -6.63 1.65 15.43
N ILE A 119 -7.61 2.55 15.55
CA ILE A 119 -8.90 2.46 14.87
C ILE A 119 -8.72 2.82 13.40
N TYR A 120 -7.94 3.87 13.11
CA TYR A 120 -7.63 4.29 11.75
C TYR A 120 -7.05 3.15 10.90
N ASN A 121 -6.06 2.42 11.44
CA ASN A 121 -5.41 1.32 10.74
C ASN A 121 -6.31 0.07 10.63
N LEU A 122 -7.15 -0.21 11.63
CA LEU A 122 -8.07 -1.36 11.59
C LEU A 122 -9.29 -1.15 10.67
N CYS A 123 -9.59 0.10 10.28
CA CYS A 123 -10.77 0.44 9.48
C CYS A 123 -10.44 0.79 8.01
N ILE A 124 -9.29 0.36 7.49
CA ILE A 124 -8.94 0.54 6.08
C ILE A 124 -9.93 -0.23 5.20
N GLN A 125 -10.69 0.49 4.36
CA GLN A 125 -11.77 -0.10 3.56
C GLN A 125 -11.28 -0.97 2.39
N ARG A 126 -10.13 -0.65 1.80
CA ARG A 126 -9.60 -1.33 0.61
C ARG A 126 -8.10 -1.52 0.70
N GLY A 127 -7.67 -2.78 0.61
CA GLY A 127 -6.27 -3.15 0.78
C GLY A 127 -5.83 -3.02 2.24
N THR A 128 -4.54 -2.79 2.44
CA THR A 128 -3.91 -2.87 3.77
C THR A 128 -3.03 -1.67 4.10
N LEU A 129 -3.07 -0.62 3.27
CA LEU A 129 -2.20 0.54 3.39
C LEU A 129 -3.04 1.78 3.68
N THR A 130 -2.64 2.50 4.73
CA THR A 130 -3.06 3.88 5.00
C THR A 130 -2.59 4.82 3.88
N ASP A 131 -3.09 6.05 3.88
CA ASP A 131 -2.66 7.07 2.90
C ASP A 131 -1.18 7.42 3.10
N GLU A 132 -0.70 7.49 4.35
CA GLU A 132 0.70 7.69 4.72
C GLU A 132 1.61 6.57 4.19
N GLU A 133 1.23 5.32 4.40
CA GLU A 133 2.01 4.17 3.93
C GLU A 133 1.99 4.06 2.40
N ARG A 134 0.83 4.31 1.76
CA ARG A 134 0.70 4.33 0.31
C ARG A 134 1.57 5.43 -0.30
N PHE A 135 1.54 6.63 0.26
CA PHE A 135 2.43 7.71 -0.15
C PHE A 135 3.88 7.30 0.01
N LYS A 136 4.26 6.70 1.15
CA LYS A 136 5.65 6.32 1.41
C LYS A 136 6.15 5.22 0.48
N ILE A 137 5.29 4.28 0.10
CA ILE A 137 5.61 3.29 -0.94
C ILE A 137 5.78 4.01 -2.27
N ASN A 138 4.80 4.80 -2.72
CA ASN A 138 4.85 5.48 -4.02
C ASN A 138 6.05 6.47 -4.14
N ASP A 139 6.51 7.05 -3.02
CA ASP A 139 7.68 7.93 -2.94
C ASP A 139 8.96 7.27 -3.49
N HIS A 140 9.06 5.93 -3.57
CA HIS A 140 10.22 5.28 -4.20
C HIS A 140 10.47 5.73 -5.65
N ILE A 141 9.41 6.07 -6.41
CA ILE A 141 9.54 6.57 -7.78
C ILE A 141 9.98 8.04 -7.80
N VAL A 142 9.48 8.83 -6.85
CA VAL A 142 9.95 10.20 -6.64
C VAL A 142 11.46 10.20 -6.37
N GLN A 143 11.91 9.36 -5.43
CA GLN A 143 13.33 9.20 -5.12
C GLN A 143 14.13 8.72 -6.34
N THR A 144 13.59 7.77 -7.12
CA THR A 144 14.22 7.28 -8.35
C THR A 144 14.48 8.41 -9.35
N ILE A 145 13.47 9.26 -9.60
CA ILE A 145 13.60 10.41 -10.51
C ILE A 145 14.64 11.40 -9.97
N VAL A 146 14.54 11.80 -8.70
CA VAL A 146 15.47 12.76 -8.09
C VAL A 146 16.93 12.28 -8.17
N MET A 147 17.16 11.00 -7.86
CA MET A 147 18.50 10.42 -7.92
C MET A 147 19.02 10.34 -9.35
N LEU A 148 18.22 9.84 -10.30
CA LEU A 148 18.66 9.65 -11.68
C LEU A 148 18.83 10.97 -12.44
N GLU A 149 17.97 11.97 -12.22
CA GLU A 149 18.12 13.31 -12.82
C GLU A 149 19.39 14.03 -12.32
N SER A 150 19.90 13.64 -11.14
CA SER A 150 21.15 14.19 -10.59
C SER A 150 22.41 13.57 -11.21
N LEU A 151 22.29 12.51 -12.02
CA LEU A 151 23.42 11.81 -12.63
C LEU A 151 23.75 12.35 -14.03
N PRO A 152 25.04 12.49 -14.40
CA PRO A 152 25.44 12.98 -15.71
C PRO A 152 25.38 11.87 -16.76
N PHE A 153 24.18 11.49 -17.19
CA PHE A 153 24.01 10.48 -18.23
C PHE A 153 24.57 10.94 -19.60
N PRO A 154 25.23 10.05 -20.36
CA PRO A 154 25.55 10.33 -21.75
C PRO A 154 24.26 10.42 -22.57
N ARG A 155 24.31 11.13 -23.71
CA ARG A 155 23.14 11.42 -24.56
C ARG A 155 22.26 10.20 -24.90
N HIS A 156 22.86 9.02 -25.13
CA HIS A 156 22.11 7.81 -25.46
C HIS A 156 21.35 7.20 -24.26
N LEU A 157 21.62 7.66 -23.03
CA LEU A 157 20.95 7.27 -21.78
C LEU A 157 20.20 8.44 -21.13
N GLU A 158 20.08 9.59 -21.79
CA GLU A 158 19.47 10.80 -21.20
C GLU A 158 18.01 10.58 -20.74
N ARG A 159 17.35 9.56 -21.30
CA ARG A 159 15.96 9.21 -21.01
C ARG A 159 15.79 8.19 -19.89
N VAL A 160 16.87 7.65 -19.32
CA VAL A 160 16.80 6.67 -18.22
C VAL A 160 15.94 7.16 -17.04
N PRO A 161 16.05 8.42 -16.57
CA PRO A 161 15.19 8.92 -15.49
C PRO A 161 13.69 8.91 -15.84
N GLU A 162 13.33 9.20 -17.09
CA GLU A 162 11.94 9.20 -17.55
C GLU A 162 11.38 7.78 -17.65
N ILE A 163 12.15 6.85 -18.21
CA ILE A 163 11.71 5.46 -18.37
C ILE A 163 11.57 4.81 -16.99
N ALA A 164 12.59 4.92 -16.14
CA ALA A 164 12.56 4.38 -14.78
C ALA A 164 11.59 5.13 -13.87
N GLY A 165 11.34 6.41 -14.09
CA GLY A 165 10.39 7.20 -13.29
C GLY A 165 8.93 7.09 -13.74
N GLY A 166 8.69 6.66 -14.98
CA GLY A 166 7.38 6.67 -15.62
C GLY A 166 6.62 5.34 -15.59
N HIS A 167 7.22 4.24 -15.12
CA HIS A 167 6.60 2.92 -15.20
C HIS A 167 5.40 2.70 -14.26
N HIS A 168 5.14 3.63 -13.32
CA HIS A 168 3.93 3.66 -12.49
C HIS A 168 2.88 4.69 -12.96
N GLU A 169 3.15 5.39 -14.06
CA GLU A 169 2.13 6.20 -14.72
C GLU A 169 1.13 5.29 -15.45
N MET A 170 -0.11 5.76 -15.56
CA MET A 170 -1.21 5.00 -16.16
C MET A 170 -1.71 5.72 -17.41
N MET A 171 -2.25 4.99 -18.38
CA MET A 171 -2.75 5.59 -19.64
C MET A 171 -3.84 6.66 -19.41
N ASN A 172 -4.66 6.48 -18.37
CA ASN A 172 -5.73 7.40 -17.96
C ASN A 172 -5.29 8.58 -17.07
N GLY A 173 -3.99 8.70 -16.73
CA GLY A 173 -3.48 9.78 -15.87
C GLY A 173 -3.70 9.60 -14.37
N ASN A 174 -4.27 8.48 -13.92
CA ASN A 174 -4.45 8.17 -12.50
C ASN A 174 -3.20 7.54 -11.84
N GLY A 175 -2.11 7.38 -12.61
CA GLY A 175 -0.83 6.89 -12.12
C GLY A 175 -0.03 7.93 -11.33
N TYR A 176 1.23 7.63 -11.07
CA TYR A 176 2.11 8.48 -10.28
C TYR A 176 3.57 8.38 -10.79
N PRO A 177 4.45 9.37 -10.51
CA PRO A 177 4.29 10.48 -9.57
C PRO A 177 3.86 11.81 -10.19
N LYS A 178 3.80 11.92 -11.52
CA LYS A 178 3.48 13.16 -12.25
C LYS A 178 2.05 13.17 -12.82
N ARG A 179 1.31 12.05 -12.76
CA ARG A 179 -0.06 11.90 -13.27
C ARG A 179 -0.12 12.25 -14.76
N LEU A 180 0.71 11.57 -15.53
CA LEU A 180 0.84 11.76 -16.98
C LEU A 180 -0.23 10.96 -17.71
N MET A 181 -0.82 11.57 -18.74
CA MET A 181 -1.66 10.85 -19.69
C MET A 181 -0.81 9.96 -20.60
N GLY A 182 -1.41 8.91 -21.17
CA GLY A 182 -0.73 7.97 -22.06
C GLY A 182 0.04 8.61 -23.22
N ALA A 183 -0.43 9.73 -23.75
CA ALA A 183 0.21 10.49 -24.84
C ALA A 183 1.44 11.30 -24.40
N GLU A 184 1.58 11.58 -23.10
CA GLU A 184 2.73 12.28 -22.51
C GLU A 184 3.87 11.30 -22.18
N MET A 185 3.57 10.00 -22.09
CA MET A 185 4.53 8.95 -21.82
C MET A 185 5.21 8.46 -23.10
N SER A 186 6.49 8.13 -23.00
CA SER A 186 7.19 7.50 -24.10
C SER A 186 6.81 6.04 -24.30
N VAL A 187 7.06 5.50 -25.50
CA VAL A 187 6.92 4.06 -25.77
C VAL A 187 7.77 3.21 -24.80
N PRO A 188 9.07 3.50 -24.55
CA PRO A 188 9.85 2.73 -23.57
C PRO A 188 9.28 2.73 -22.14
N ALA A 189 8.75 3.87 -21.65
CA ALA A 189 8.14 3.92 -20.32
C ALA A 189 6.88 3.04 -20.23
N ARG A 190 6.03 3.07 -21.27
CA ARG A 190 4.84 2.22 -21.36
C ARG A 190 5.18 0.73 -21.49
N ILE A 191 6.25 0.39 -22.21
CA ILE A 191 6.79 -0.99 -22.26
C ILE A 191 7.27 -1.42 -20.88
N MET A 192 7.99 -0.54 -20.15
CA MET A 192 8.49 -0.85 -18.81
C MET A 192 7.36 -1.13 -17.82
N ALA A 193 6.25 -0.37 -17.89
CA ALA A 193 5.06 -0.63 -17.07
C ALA A 193 4.47 -2.04 -17.31
N ILE A 194 4.38 -2.48 -18.57
CA ILE A 194 3.93 -3.83 -18.92
C ILE A 194 4.87 -4.90 -18.37
N ALA A 195 6.19 -4.70 -18.55
CA ALA A 195 7.20 -5.64 -18.08
C ALA A 195 7.21 -5.77 -16.55
N ASP A 196 7.15 -4.65 -15.83
CA ASP A 196 7.12 -4.61 -14.37
C ASP A 196 5.87 -5.28 -13.80
N VAL A 197 4.69 -4.98 -14.35
CA VAL A 197 3.44 -5.61 -13.91
C VAL A 197 3.46 -7.12 -14.16
N PHE A 198 3.94 -7.56 -15.32
CA PHE A 198 4.00 -8.99 -15.64
C PHE A 198 4.96 -9.74 -14.71
N GLU A 199 6.16 -9.20 -14.48
CA GLU A 199 7.12 -9.76 -13.52
C GLU A 199 6.51 -9.83 -12.12
N ALA A 200 5.89 -8.74 -11.66
CA ALA A 200 5.32 -8.67 -10.32
C ALA A 200 4.17 -9.65 -10.07
N LEU A 201 3.37 -9.95 -11.10
CA LEU A 201 2.27 -10.92 -11.01
C LEU A 201 2.78 -12.36 -11.02
N THR A 202 3.88 -12.62 -11.73
CA THR A 202 4.42 -13.97 -11.96
C THR A 202 5.53 -14.36 -10.98
N ALA A 203 6.09 -13.42 -10.22
CA ALA A 203 7.12 -13.66 -9.21
C ALA A 203 6.71 -14.72 -8.17
N ALA A 204 7.50 -15.80 -8.06
CA ALA A 204 7.26 -16.93 -7.16
C ALA A 204 7.94 -16.81 -5.79
N ASP A 205 8.81 -15.83 -5.62
CA ASP A 205 9.65 -15.61 -4.43
C ASP A 205 9.00 -14.67 -3.40
N ARG A 206 7.81 -14.13 -3.67
CA ARG A 206 7.11 -13.21 -2.76
C ARG A 206 6.49 -13.97 -1.58
N PRO A 207 6.97 -13.81 -0.33
CA PRO A 207 6.55 -14.63 0.80
C PRO A 207 5.09 -14.42 1.23
N TYR A 208 4.46 -13.35 0.77
CA TYR A 208 3.10 -12.94 1.15
C TYR A 208 2.02 -13.36 0.14
N LYS A 209 2.38 -13.97 -0.99
CA LYS A 209 1.41 -14.32 -2.04
C LYS A 209 1.87 -15.54 -2.84
N ALA A 210 0.95 -16.48 -3.09
CA ALA A 210 1.22 -17.55 -4.03
C ALA A 210 1.44 -16.97 -5.44
N PRO A 211 2.42 -17.47 -6.21
CA PRO A 211 2.60 -17.06 -7.60
C PRO A 211 1.33 -17.27 -8.41
N LYS A 212 1.02 -16.34 -9.32
CA LYS A 212 -0.09 -16.52 -10.26
C LYS A 212 0.36 -17.38 -11.44
N THR A 213 -0.61 -18.07 -12.04
CA THR A 213 -0.38 -18.74 -13.32
C THR A 213 -0.25 -17.73 -14.44
N LEU A 214 0.24 -18.18 -15.59
CA LEU A 214 0.39 -17.36 -16.78
C LEU A 214 -0.96 -16.82 -17.25
N SER A 215 -1.98 -17.67 -17.31
CA SER A 215 -3.34 -17.27 -17.72
C SER A 215 -3.97 -16.25 -16.77
N ASP A 216 -3.81 -16.41 -15.46
CA ASP A 216 -4.28 -15.45 -14.46
C ASP A 216 -3.59 -14.09 -14.60
N SER A 217 -2.27 -14.10 -14.84
CA SER A 217 -1.47 -12.88 -14.99
C SER A 217 -1.90 -12.10 -16.24
N ILE A 218 -2.03 -12.77 -17.39
CA ILE A 218 -2.51 -12.16 -18.63
C ILE A 218 -3.94 -11.64 -18.49
N LYS A 219 -4.82 -12.39 -17.83
CA LYS A 219 -6.20 -11.95 -17.57
C LYS A 219 -6.26 -10.68 -16.72
N ILE A 220 -5.45 -10.59 -15.66
CA ILE A 220 -5.36 -9.38 -14.83
C ILE A 220 -4.86 -8.19 -15.66
N MET A 221 -3.77 -8.38 -16.42
CA MET A 221 -3.24 -7.33 -17.29
C MET A 221 -4.26 -6.87 -18.33
N PHE A 222 -5.07 -7.77 -18.88
CA PHE A 222 -6.16 -7.42 -19.79
C PHE A 222 -7.22 -6.53 -19.14
N PHE A 223 -7.60 -6.78 -17.89
CA PHE A 223 -8.48 -5.87 -17.15
C PHE A 223 -7.79 -4.53 -16.86
N MET A 224 -6.49 -4.53 -16.56
CA MET A 224 -5.72 -3.29 -16.43
C MET A 224 -5.67 -2.49 -17.74
N VAL A 225 -5.65 -3.13 -18.90
CA VAL A 225 -5.79 -2.44 -20.19
C VAL A 225 -7.20 -1.85 -20.34
N LYS A 226 -8.25 -2.59 -19.97
CA LYS A 226 -9.63 -2.09 -20.00
C LYS A 226 -9.87 -0.90 -19.07
N ASP A 227 -9.21 -0.89 -17.92
CA ASP A 227 -9.24 0.20 -16.95
C ASP A 227 -8.27 1.34 -17.33
N GLU A 228 -7.64 1.27 -18.51
CA GLU A 228 -6.69 2.26 -19.04
C GLU A 228 -5.48 2.49 -18.10
N HIS A 229 -5.02 1.44 -17.42
CA HIS A 229 -3.75 1.44 -16.70
C HIS A 229 -2.58 1.16 -17.65
N LEU A 230 -2.74 0.18 -18.54
CA LEU A 230 -1.70 -0.26 -19.48
C LEU A 230 -2.06 0.09 -20.92
N ASP A 231 -1.04 0.28 -21.76
CA ASP A 231 -1.20 0.56 -23.19
C ASP A 231 -1.71 -0.67 -23.94
N SER A 232 -2.83 -0.53 -24.65
CA SER A 232 -3.50 -1.63 -25.35
C SER A 232 -2.73 -2.13 -26.57
N GLU A 233 -2.07 -1.25 -27.33
CA GLU A 233 -1.31 -1.62 -28.53
C GLU A 233 -0.03 -2.36 -28.13
N LEU A 234 0.64 -1.89 -27.08
CA LEU A 234 1.85 -2.54 -26.56
C LEU A 234 1.53 -3.85 -25.85
N PHE A 235 0.40 -3.95 -25.15
CA PHE A 235 -0.06 -5.22 -24.57
C PHE A 235 -0.37 -6.26 -25.67
N ARG A 236 -1.04 -5.84 -26.75
CA ARG A 236 -1.24 -6.68 -27.93
C ARG A 236 0.10 -7.17 -28.51
N LEU A 237 1.07 -6.27 -28.70
CA LEU A 237 2.41 -6.63 -29.18
C LEU A 237 3.11 -7.62 -28.24
N PHE A 238 2.99 -7.43 -26.92
CA PHE A 238 3.53 -8.33 -25.91
C PHE A 238 2.98 -9.77 -26.04
N LEU A 239 1.68 -9.91 -26.35
CA LEU A 239 1.07 -11.22 -26.60
C LEU A 239 1.46 -11.81 -27.96
N GLU A 240 1.32 -11.03 -29.03
CA GLU A 240 1.55 -11.50 -30.41
C GLU A 240 3.03 -11.84 -30.68
N SER A 241 3.97 -11.16 -30.00
CA SER A 241 5.40 -11.46 -30.11
C SER A 241 5.83 -12.75 -29.41
N GLY A 242 5.02 -13.27 -28.48
CA GLY A 242 5.34 -14.45 -27.68
C GLY A 242 6.37 -14.22 -26.57
N VAL A 243 6.83 -12.99 -26.34
CA VAL A 243 7.87 -12.68 -25.34
C VAL A 243 7.45 -13.08 -23.92
N TYR A 244 6.17 -12.96 -23.59
CA TYR A 244 5.61 -13.39 -22.30
C TYR A 244 5.82 -14.89 -22.06
N LYS A 245 5.74 -15.69 -23.13
CA LYS A 245 5.89 -17.14 -23.09
C LYS A 245 7.37 -17.54 -23.02
N GLU A 246 8.24 -16.89 -23.79
CA GLU A 246 9.69 -17.09 -23.71
C GLU A 246 10.22 -16.77 -22.30
N TYR A 247 9.74 -15.66 -21.70
CA TYR A 247 10.04 -15.33 -20.31
C TYR A 247 9.52 -16.42 -19.36
N ALA A 248 8.28 -16.86 -19.53
CA ALA A 248 7.66 -17.88 -18.68
C ALA A 248 8.46 -19.19 -18.69
N GLU A 249 8.84 -19.68 -19.87
CA GLU A 249 9.63 -20.90 -20.06
C GLU A 249 11.05 -20.81 -19.47
N THR A 250 11.59 -19.59 -19.37
CA THR A 250 12.95 -19.37 -18.87
C THR A 250 12.99 -19.18 -17.35
N TYR A 251 12.01 -18.49 -16.77
CA TYR A 251 12.10 -17.96 -15.39
C TYR A 251 11.00 -18.44 -14.44
N LEU A 252 9.86 -18.91 -14.94
CA LEU A 252 8.75 -19.31 -14.07
C LEU A 252 8.79 -20.79 -13.69
N LEU A 253 8.11 -21.14 -12.60
CA LEU A 253 7.94 -22.54 -12.21
C LEU A 253 7.05 -23.26 -13.22
N GLU A 254 7.34 -24.53 -13.50
CA GLU A 254 6.51 -25.36 -14.40
C GLU A 254 5.03 -25.36 -14.02
N THR A 255 4.71 -25.27 -12.72
CA THR A 255 3.35 -25.22 -12.20
C THR A 255 2.59 -23.92 -12.51
N GLN A 256 3.29 -22.86 -12.92
CA GLN A 256 2.69 -21.58 -13.32
C GLN A 256 2.38 -21.52 -14.81
N ILE A 257 3.00 -22.37 -15.63
CA ILE A 257 2.91 -22.32 -17.09
C ILE A 257 1.70 -23.13 -17.54
N ASP A 258 0.54 -22.48 -17.59
CA ASP A 258 -0.70 -23.01 -18.15
C ASP A 258 -0.98 -22.46 -19.55
N ASN A 259 -2.00 -23.02 -20.22
CA ASN A 259 -2.33 -22.65 -21.59
C ASN A 259 -3.04 -21.28 -21.64
N VAL A 260 -2.48 -20.35 -22.42
CA VAL A 260 -3.07 -19.04 -22.68
C VAL A 260 -3.58 -18.98 -24.12
N ASN A 261 -4.89 -18.80 -24.30
CA ASN A 261 -5.47 -18.50 -25.61
C ASN A 261 -5.46 -16.99 -25.84
N ILE A 262 -4.45 -16.49 -26.56
CA ILE A 262 -4.28 -15.04 -26.76
C ILE A 262 -5.46 -14.39 -27.50
N ALA A 263 -6.22 -15.16 -28.30
CA ALA A 263 -7.37 -14.64 -29.06
C ALA A 263 -8.48 -14.08 -28.15
N ASP A 264 -8.52 -14.46 -26.88
CA ASP A 264 -9.48 -13.94 -25.90
C ASP A 264 -9.10 -12.53 -25.41
N TYR A 265 -7.89 -12.05 -25.72
CA TYR A 265 -7.29 -10.82 -25.21
C TYR A 265 -6.83 -9.83 -26.30
N LEU A 266 -6.99 -10.19 -27.58
CA LEU A 266 -6.71 -9.34 -28.74
C LEU A 266 -7.96 -8.54 -29.14
#